data_AF-A0A0E3QTE4-F1
#
_entry.id   AF-A0A0E3QTE4-F1
#
_cell.length_a   1.000
_cell.length_b   1.000
_cell.length_c   1.000
_cell.angle_alpha   90.00
_cell.angle_beta   90.00
_cell.angle_gamma   90.00
#
_symmetry.space_group_name_H-M   'P 1'
#
loop_
_entity.id
_entity.type
_entity.pdbx_description
1 polymer ?
#
loop_
_entity_poly.entity_id
_entity_poly.type
_entity_poly.pdbx_seq_one_letter_code
_entity_poly.pdbx_strand_id
1 'polypeptide(L)' 'MKVRFYKSALTILARSSPNALYSEDLVSFDSQTIYQKDSEEVAKYHGFQVRMYL' A
#
# COMPACT_ATOMS: atom_id res chain seq x y z
N MET A 1 6.03 -15.08 9.88
CA MET A 1 4.82 -14.53 10.52
C MET A 1 4.95 -14.66 12.04
N LYS A 2 4.66 -13.60 12.78
CA LYS A 2 4.70 -13.59 14.25
C LYS A 2 3.28 -13.40 14.77
N VAL A 3 2.88 -14.19 15.76
CA VAL A 3 1.52 -14.18 16.32
C VAL A 3 1.56 -14.13 17.85
N ARG A 4 0.47 -13.64 18.45
CA ARG A 4 0.19 -13.70 19.89
C ARG A 4 -1.12 -14.46 20.10
N PHE A 5 -1.12 -15.42 21.00
CA PHE A 5 -2.34 -16.06 21.47
C PHE A 5 -2.68 -15.57 22.87
N TYR A 6 -3.92 -15.15 23.09
CA TYR A 6 -4.40 -14.69 24.39
C TYR A 6 -5.92 -14.84 24.50
N LYS A 7 -6.40 -15.45 25.60
CA LYS A 7 -7.83 -15.66 25.89
C LYS A 7 -8.63 -16.20 24.69
N SER A 8 -8.16 -17.31 24.13
CA SER A 8 -8.78 -17.96 22.96
C SER A 8 -8.82 -17.09 21.69
N ALA A 9 -8.10 -15.98 21.66
CA ALA A 9 -7.93 -15.13 20.48
C ALA A 9 -6.49 -15.19 19.96
N LEU A 10 -6.35 -15.11 18.64
CA LEU A 10 -5.07 -15.03 17.95
C LEU A 10 -4.93 -13.66 17.28
N THR A 11 -3.80 -12.99 17.50
CA THR A 11 -3.48 -11.70 16.91
C THR A 11 -2.19 -11.80 16.11
N ILE A 12 -2.20 -11.30 14.88
CA ILE A 12 -1.00 -11.23 14.04
C ILE A 12 -0.19 -10.01 14.49
N LEU A 13 1.09 -10.23 14.83
CA LEU A 13 2.01 -9.17 15.27
C LEU A 13 2.92 -8.67 14.14
N ALA A 14 3.40 -9.57 13.29
CA ALA A 14 4.31 -9.22 12.20
C ALA A 14 4.23 -10.20 11.02
N ARG A 15 4.58 -9.72 9.83
CA ARG A 15 4.66 -10.51 8.58
C ARG A 15 6.04 -10.33 7.94
N SER A 16 6.55 -11.41 7.38
CA SER A 16 7.77 -11.44 6.57
C SER A 16 7.67 -12.59 5.57
N SER A 17 8.17 -12.40 4.36
CA SER A 17 8.16 -13.39 3.29
C SER A 17 9.30 -13.09 2.32
N PRO A 18 10.04 -14.10 1.82
CA PRO A 18 11.02 -13.91 0.75
C PRO A 18 10.39 -13.42 -0.56
N ASN A 19 9.09 -13.69 -0.76
CA ASN A 19 8.32 -13.32 -1.95
C ASN A 19 7.28 -12.25 -1.61
N ALA A 20 7.61 -11.31 -0.72
CA ALA A 20 6.70 -10.23 -0.37
C ALA A 20 6.51 -9.28 -1.57
N LEU A 21 5.26 -8.99 -1.93
CA LEU A 21 4.93 -7.90 -2.85
C LEU A 21 4.98 -6.52 -2.15
N TYR A 22 5.02 -6.52 -0.82
CA TYR A 22 5.25 -5.32 -0.03
C TYR A 22 6.70 -4.86 -0.20
N SER A 23 6.89 -3.58 -0.51
CA SER A 23 8.19 -2.93 -0.53
C SER A 23 8.20 -1.76 0.44
N GLU A 24 9.12 -1.78 1.39
CA GLU A 24 9.31 -0.71 2.38
C GLU A 24 9.71 0.61 1.70
N ASP A 25 10.59 0.54 0.71
CA ASP A 25 11.08 1.71 -0.02
C ASP A 25 9.98 2.44 -0.80
N LEU A 26 8.98 1.70 -1.30
CA LEU A 26 7.85 2.28 -2.05
C LEU A 26 6.83 2.98 -1.15
N VAL A 27 6.73 2.58 0.12
CA VAL A 27 5.73 3.13 1.06
C VAL A 27 6.32 4.09 2.08
N SER A 28 7.65 4.16 2.16
CA SER A 28 8.36 5.05 3.07
C SER A 28 8.18 6.52 2.68
N PHE A 29 7.99 7.37 3.68
CA PHE A 29 7.99 8.83 3.49
C PHE A 29 9.41 9.42 3.38
N ASP A 30 10.41 8.67 3.83
CA ASP A 30 11.82 9.10 3.80
C ASP A 30 12.49 8.75 2.46
N SER A 31 11.84 7.89 1.66
CA SER A 31 12.33 7.44 0.36
C SER A 31 11.90 8.39 -0.76
N GLN A 32 12.75 8.49 -1.79
CA GLN A 32 12.43 9.17 -3.06
C GLN A 32 12.20 8.17 -4.21
N THR A 33 11.93 6.89 -3.91
CA THR A 33 11.75 5.83 -4.92
C THR A 33 10.56 6.10 -5.85
N ILE A 34 9.50 6.75 -5.37
CA ILE A 34 8.33 7.12 -6.18
C ILE A 34 8.31 8.62 -6.41
N TYR A 35 8.20 9.03 -7.69
CA TYR A 35 7.97 10.41 -8.04
C TYR A 35 6.48 10.76 -7.86
N GLN A 36 6.17 11.41 -6.73
CA GLN A 36 4.77 11.60 -6.31
C GLN A 36 3.93 12.44 -7.29
N LYS A 37 4.53 13.26 -8.15
CA LYS A 37 3.75 14.06 -9.14
C LYS A 37 3.00 13.19 -10.15
N ASP A 38 3.48 11.99 -10.43
CA ASP A 38 2.81 11.06 -11.35
C ASP A 38 1.40 10.68 -10.85
N SER A 39 1.18 10.74 -9.52
CA SER A 39 -0.13 10.47 -8.93
C SER A 39 -1.21 11.47 -9.35
N GLU A 40 -0.83 12.72 -9.63
CA GLU A 40 -1.80 13.73 -10.08
C GLU A 40 -2.39 13.37 -11.44
N GLU A 41 -1.55 12.88 -12.35
CA GLU A 41 -1.98 12.50 -13.70
C GLU A 41 -2.92 11.29 -13.63
N VAL A 42 -2.55 10.26 -12.86
CA VAL A 42 -3.38 9.08 -12.64
C VAL A 42 -4.77 9.47 -12.11
N ALA A 43 -4.83 10.34 -11.10
CA ALA A 43 -6.09 10.80 -10.53
C ALA A 43 -6.94 11.61 -11.53
N LYS A 44 -6.31 12.48 -12.33
CA LYS A 44 -6.98 13.26 -13.38
C LYS A 44 -7.60 12.34 -14.42
N TYR A 45 -6.83 11.41 -14.99
CA TYR A 45 -7.31 10.47 -16.01
C TYR A 45 -8.43 9.56 -15.48
N HIS A 46 -8.26 8.97 -14.30
CA HIS A 46 -9.28 8.13 -13.69
C HIS A 46 -10.58 8.92 -13.42
N GLY A 47 -10.46 10.16 -12.92
CA GLY A 47 -11.61 11.03 -12.69
C GLY A 47 -12.29 11.51 -13.96
N PHE A 48 -11.55 11.74 -15.06
CA PHE A 48 -12.14 12.10 -16.35
C PHE A 48 -13.04 10.99 -16.89
N GLN A 49 -12.61 9.73 -16.80
CA GLN A 49 -13.44 8.60 -17.23
C GLN A 49 -14.83 8.60 -16.58
N VAL A 50 -14.91 8.91 -15.29
CA VAL A 50 -16.19 8.96 -14.55
C VAL A 50 -17.05 10.15 -15.00
N ARG A 51 -16.43 11.32 -15.25
CA ARG A 51 -17.12 12.54 -15.66
C ARG A 51 -17.58 12.56 -17.13
N MET A 52 -17.10 11.65 -17.98
CA MET A 52 -17.57 11.57 -19.36
C MET A 52 -18.97 10.98 -19.48
N TYR A 53 -19.44 10.25 -18.47
CA TYR A 53 -20.73 9.55 -18.47
C TYR A 53 -21.71 10.09 -17.40
N LEU A 54 -21.38 11.20 -16.74
CA LEU A 54 -22.24 11.95 -15.81
C LEU A 54 -22.59 13.31 -16.41
#